data_AF-A0A9Q3J201-F1
#
_entry.id   AF-A0A9Q3J201-F1
#
_cell.length_a   1.000
_cell.length_b   1.000
_cell.length_c   1.000
_cell.angle_alpha   90.00
_cell.angle_beta   90.00
_cell.angle_gamma   90.00
#
_symmetry.space_group_name_H-M   'P 1'
#
loop_
_entity.id
_entity.type
_entity.pdbx_description
1 polymer ?
#
loop_
_entity_poly.entity_id
_entity_poly.type
_entity_poly.pdbx_seq_one_letter_code
_entity_poly.pdbx_strand_id
1 'polypeptide(L)'
;MKESGHLSLYIADFRSLVSGIEDWGERALIHHFRKGFPSIILDQLASHPSRIDSLQDLMDITLELGTRYHERQNEKSHHQDKKPEASKSNSSHPQNSSSQVKRRRRIFRRGTSPILLY
;
A
#
# COMPACT_ATOMS: atom_id res chain seq x y z
N MET A 1 0.04 7.23 -3.14
CA MET A 1 0.88 8.41 -2.79
C MET A 1 1.93 7.94 -1.77
N LYS A 2 2.87 8.77 -1.32
CA LYS A 2 3.92 8.33 -0.38
C LYS A 2 3.41 8.33 1.06
N GLU A 3 3.08 7.15 1.58
CA GLU A 3 2.62 6.95 2.97
C GLU A 3 3.59 7.52 4.01
N SER A 4 4.91 7.45 3.77
CA SER A 4 5.95 8.02 4.64
C SER A 4 5.82 9.54 4.82
N GLY A 5 5.43 10.27 3.77
CA GLY A 5 5.18 11.71 3.84
C GLY A 5 3.92 12.07 4.61
N HIS A 6 3.00 11.12 4.79
CA HIS A 6 1.76 11.35 5.55
C HIS A 6 2.03 11.34 7.06
N LEU A 7 2.90 10.44 7.53
CA LEU A 7 3.27 10.32 8.94
C LEU A 7 4.09 11.53 9.42
N SER A 8 5.06 11.99 8.63
CA SER A 8 5.86 13.18 8.98
C SER A 8 5.01 14.46 8.99
N LEU A 9 4.07 14.60 8.04
CA LEU A 9 3.12 15.71 8.02
C LEU A 9 2.20 15.67 9.26
N TYR A 10 1.63 14.50 9.58
CA TYR A 10 0.79 14.34 10.78
C TYR A 10 1.54 14.69 12.08
N ILE A 11 2.82 14.30 12.20
CA ILE A 11 3.66 14.68 13.35
C ILE A 11 3.86 16.20 13.43
N ALA A 12 4.11 16.87 12.29
CA ALA A 12 4.27 18.32 12.24
C ALA A 12 2.97 19.06 12.61
N ASP A 13 1.84 18.64 12.05
CA ASP A 13 0.51 19.18 12.36
C ASP A 13 0.16 18.98 13.85
N PHE A 14 0.43 17.79 14.40
CA PHE A 14 0.20 17.50 15.81
C PHE A 14 1.10 18.34 16.73
N ARG A 15 2.38 18.54 16.38
CA ARG A 15 3.26 19.46 17.13
C ARG A 15 2.74 20.90 17.12
N SER A 16 2.22 21.37 15.99
CA SER A 16 1.59 22.69 15.87
C SER A 16 0.34 22.82 16.76
N LEU A 17 -0.51 21.79 16.81
CA LEU A 17 -1.68 21.74 17.69
C LEU A 17 -1.29 21.72 19.17
N VAL A 18 -0.32 20.90 19.57
CA VAL A 18 0.17 20.83 20.97
C VAL A 18 0.78 22.15 21.42
N SER A 19 1.48 22.87 20.54
CA SER A 19 2.03 24.19 20.85
C SER A 19 0.97 25.26 21.18
N GLY A 20 -0.31 25.02 20.85
CA GLY A 20 -1.44 25.88 21.21
C GLY A 20 -2.26 25.39 22.42
N ILE A 21 -1.85 24.32 23.09
CA ILE A 21 -2.60 23.66 24.16
C ILE A 21 -1.72 23.55 25.41
N GLU A 22 -1.90 24.48 26.35
CA GLU A 22 -1.05 24.60 27.54
C GLU A 22 -1.50 23.66 28.70
N ASP A 23 -2.80 23.36 28.81
CA ASP A 23 -3.39 22.63 29.95
C ASP A 23 -3.35 21.09 29.85
N TRP A 24 -2.86 20.51 28.74
CA TRP A 24 -2.96 19.06 28.51
C TRP A 24 -1.72 18.30 29.01
N GLY A 25 -1.92 17.42 30.00
CA GLY A 25 -0.88 16.52 30.46
C GLY A 25 -0.38 15.56 29.36
N GLU A 26 0.92 15.27 29.36
CA GLU A 26 1.60 14.48 28.32
C GLU A 26 0.93 13.11 28.03
N ARG A 27 0.40 12.44 29.06
CA ARG A 27 -0.38 11.19 28.92
C ARG A 27 -1.63 11.34 28.05
N ALA A 28 -2.32 12.47 28.13
CA ALA A 28 -3.50 12.75 27.30
C ALA A 28 -3.08 13.00 25.85
N LEU A 29 -1.97 13.73 25.64
CA LEU A 29 -1.37 13.95 24.32
C LEU A 29 -0.94 12.63 23.66
N ILE A 30 -0.22 11.77 24.38
CA ILE A 30 0.17 10.42 23.93
C ILE A 30 -1.07 9.60 23.52
N HIS A 31 -2.13 9.63 24.31
CA HIS A 31 -3.36 8.90 24.02
C HIS A 31 -4.09 9.44 22.78
N HIS A 32 -4.11 10.76 22.55
CA HIS A 32 -4.67 11.35 21.33
C HIS A 32 -3.81 11.12 20.10
N PHE A 33 -2.49 11.23 20.21
CA PHE A 33 -1.54 10.93 19.14
C PHE A 33 -1.75 9.50 18.62
N ARG A 34 -1.87 8.52 19.53
CA ARG A 34 -2.16 7.12 19.15
C ARG A 34 -3.51 6.89 18.48
N LYS A 35 -4.49 7.80 18.59
CA LYS A 35 -5.77 7.68 17.86
C LYS A 35 -5.68 8.10 16.38
N GLY A 36 -4.68 8.87 15.99
CA GLY A 36 -4.53 9.35 14.61
C GLY A 36 -3.95 8.32 13.63
N PHE A 37 -3.38 7.22 14.11
CA PHE A 37 -2.65 6.28 13.26
C PHE A 37 -3.48 5.08 12.81
N PRO A 38 -3.20 4.54 11.61
CA PRO A 38 -3.74 3.26 11.19
C PRO A 38 -3.24 2.13 12.09
N SER A 39 -4.06 1.10 12.27
CA SER A 39 -3.80 -0.04 13.17
C SER A 39 -2.45 -0.72 12.92
N ILE A 40 -1.98 -0.78 11.67
CA ILE A 40 -0.68 -1.37 11.29
C ILE A 40 0.50 -0.66 11.97
N ILE A 41 0.45 0.67 12.07
CA ILE A 41 1.50 1.45 12.74
C ILE A 41 1.39 1.27 14.27
N LEU A 42 0.17 1.21 14.81
CA LEU A 42 -0.06 0.97 16.24
C LEU A 42 0.40 -0.42 16.69
N ASP A 43 0.27 -1.44 15.84
CA ASP A 43 0.74 -2.81 16.08
C ASP A 43 2.27 -2.88 16.06
N GLN A 44 2.92 -2.25 15.07
CA GLN A 44 4.38 -2.12 15.03
C GLN A 44 4.94 -1.34 16.24
N LEU A 45 4.23 -0.29 16.68
CA LEU A 45 4.57 0.49 17.85
C LEU A 45 4.40 -0.32 19.15
N ALA A 46 3.37 -1.18 19.24
CA ALA A 46 3.18 -2.08 20.38
C ALA A 46 4.19 -3.23 20.42
N SER A 47 4.70 -3.65 19.25
CA SER A 47 5.79 -4.63 19.10
C SER A 47 7.19 -4.02 19.31
N HIS A 48 7.29 -2.70 19.47
CA HIS A 48 8.57 -2.02 19.62
C HIS A 48 9.18 -2.29 21.01
N PRO A 49 10.46 -2.73 21.11
CA PRO A 49 11.05 -3.13 22.39
C PRO A 49 11.42 -1.95 23.30
N SER A 50 11.51 -0.73 22.77
CA SER A 50 11.80 0.46 23.57
C SER A 50 10.56 0.93 24.32
N ARG A 51 10.73 1.20 25.61
CA ARG A 51 9.69 1.80 26.45
C ARG A 51 9.44 3.25 26.02
N ILE A 52 8.18 3.58 25.76
CA ILE A 52 7.76 4.91 25.31
C ILE A 52 7.18 5.67 26.51
N ASP A 53 8.04 6.39 27.23
CA ASP A 53 7.63 7.16 28.41
C ASP A 53 7.31 8.64 28.08
N SER A 54 7.87 9.21 26.99
CA SER A 54 7.56 10.56 26.51
C SER A 54 6.80 10.61 25.18
N LEU A 55 6.05 11.70 24.97
CA LEU A 55 5.45 12.06 23.68
C LEU A 55 6.51 12.27 22.58
N GLN A 56 7.70 12.75 22.93
CA GLN A 56 8.77 12.97 21.96
C GLN A 56 9.32 11.64 21.43
N ASP A 57 9.66 10.69 22.32
CA ASP A 57 10.08 9.34 21.94
C ASP A 57 9.05 8.66 21.04
N LEU A 58 7.76 8.84 21.35
CA LEU A 58 6.64 8.30 20.60
C LEU A 58 6.60 8.83 19.16
N MET A 59 6.84 10.13 18.95
CA MET A 59 6.92 10.73 17.62
C MET A 59 8.12 10.21 16.83
N ASP A 60 9.29 10.14 17.47
CA ASP A 60 10.54 9.78 16.79
C ASP A 60 10.57 8.29 16.41
N ILE A 61 10.09 7.38 17.27
CA ILE A 61 9.89 5.95 16.93
C ILE A 61 8.88 5.79 15.79
N THR A 62 7.80 6.58 15.80
CA THR A 62 6.77 6.53 14.74
C THR A 62 7.32 6.99 13.39
N LEU A 63 8.21 7.99 13.38
CA LEU A 63 8.92 8.46 12.17
C LEU A 63 9.91 7.40 11.65
N GLU A 64 10.62 6.71 12.55
CA GLU A 64 11.52 5.61 12.17
C GLU A 64 10.75 4.43 11.56
N LEU A 65 9.65 4.00 12.20
CA LEU A 65 8.77 2.96 11.68
C LEU A 65 8.19 3.33 10.31
N GLY A 66 7.75 4.57 10.13
CA GLY A 66 7.28 5.08 8.84
C GLY A 66 8.33 5.03 7.73
N THR A 67 9.59 5.32 8.08
CA THR A 67 10.73 5.27 7.16
C THR A 67 11.08 3.83 6.78
N ARG A 68 11.32 2.96 7.77
CA ARG A 68 11.63 1.53 7.56
C ARG A 68 10.52 0.79 6.81
N TYR A 69 9.25 1.13 7.05
CA TYR A 69 8.12 0.56 6.31
C TYR A 69 8.18 0.92 4.83
N HIS A 70 8.51 2.18 4.50
CA HIS A 70 8.62 2.62 3.12
C HIS A 70 9.80 1.96 2.38
N GLU A 71 10.97 1.86 3.01
CA GLU A 71 12.14 1.17 2.47
C GLU A 71 11.82 -0.28 2.09
N ARG A 72 11.20 -1.03 3.03
CA ARG A 72 10.77 -2.43 2.82
C ARG A 72 9.74 -2.58 1.69
N GLN A 73 8.89 -1.60 1.44
CA GLN A 73 7.97 -1.64 0.29
C GLN A 73 8.72 -1.40 -1.03
N ASN A 74 9.71 -0.50 -1.03
CA ASN A 74 10.52 -0.19 -2.20
C ASN A 74 11.35 -1.41 -2.66
N GLU A 75 11.93 -2.16 -1.72
CA GLU A 75 12.63 -3.43 -1.99
C GLU A 75 11.71 -4.49 -2.62
N LYS A 76 10.48 -4.62 -2.11
CA LYS A 76 9.49 -5.60 -2.61
C LYS A 76 9.06 -5.29 -4.04
N SER A 77 8.88 -4.02 -4.39
CA SER A 77 8.61 -3.62 -5.78
C SER A 77 9.78 -3.99 -6.70
N HIS A 78 11.02 -3.70 -6.29
CA HIS A 78 12.21 -3.96 -7.11
C HIS A 78 12.49 -5.45 -7.42
N HIS A 79 11.94 -6.37 -6.63
CA HIS A 79 12.07 -7.81 -6.85
C HIS A 79 10.97 -8.43 -7.72
N GLN A 80 9.85 -7.73 -7.99
CA GLN A 80 8.80 -8.27 -8.85
C GLN A 80 9.08 -8.11 -10.35
N ASP A 81 9.90 -7.13 -10.75
CA ASP A 81 10.30 -6.95 -12.15
C ASP A 81 11.33 -7.98 -12.66
N LYS A 82 11.91 -8.80 -11.77
CA LYS A 82 12.81 -9.90 -12.15
C LYS A 82 12.08 -11.22 -12.30
N LYS A 83 11.10 -11.26 -13.21
CA LYS A 83 10.63 -12.53 -13.78
C LYS A 83 11.80 -13.15 -14.57
N PRO A 84 12.25 -14.39 -14.29
CA PRO A 84 13.28 -15.02 -15.10
C PRO A 84 12.73 -15.24 -16.52
N GLU A 85 13.40 -14.63 -17.49
CA GLU A 85 13.10 -14.79 -18.91
C GLU A 85 13.49 -16.21 -19.34
N ALA A 86 12.51 -17.12 -19.35
CA ALA A 86 12.69 -18.48 -19.83
C ALA A 86 12.92 -18.45 -21.35
N SER A 87 14.19 -18.52 -21.74
CA SER A 87 14.66 -18.38 -23.11
C SER A 87 14.09 -19.46 -24.03
N LYS A 88 13.50 -19.06 -25.16
CA LYS A 88 13.21 -19.98 -26.28
C LYS A 88 13.33 -19.29 -27.65
N SER A 89 14.58 -19.17 -28.09
CA SER A 89 15.01 -19.16 -29.50
C SER A 89 14.31 -20.26 -30.32
N ASN A 90 13.84 -20.14 -31.57
CA ASN A 90 13.83 -19.08 -32.61
C ASN A 90 12.45 -19.14 -33.37
N SER A 91 12.11 -18.48 -34.49
CA SER A 91 12.88 -17.80 -35.55
C SER A 91 12.03 -16.82 -36.42
N SER A 92 12.70 -16.21 -37.40
CA SER A 92 12.26 -15.64 -38.70
C SER A 92 10.88 -16.06 -39.25
N HIS A 93 10.10 -15.22 -39.97
CA HIS A 93 10.43 -14.02 -40.78
C HIS A 93 9.16 -13.10 -40.94
N PRO A 94 9.25 -11.85 -41.44
CA PRO A 94 8.20 -10.82 -41.24
C PRO A 94 7.29 -10.56 -42.45
N GLN A 95 6.09 -9.98 -42.22
CA GLN A 95 5.42 -9.16 -43.24
C GLN A 95 4.48 -8.06 -42.71
N ASN A 96 4.95 -6.83 -42.92
CA ASN A 96 4.31 -5.53 -43.18
C ASN A 96 2.77 -5.32 -43.18
N SER A 97 2.39 -4.13 -42.70
CA SER A 97 1.31 -3.23 -43.17
C SER A 97 -0.17 -3.34 -42.73
N SER A 98 -0.69 -2.11 -42.48
CA SER A 98 -2.08 -1.63 -42.63
C SER A 98 -3.16 -1.98 -41.59
N SER A 99 -3.45 -0.98 -40.76
CA SER A 99 -4.78 -0.44 -40.44
C SER A 99 -6.01 -1.14 -41.08
N GLN A 100 -6.96 -1.59 -40.26
CA GLN A 100 -8.35 -1.12 -40.34
C GLN A 100 -9.23 -1.54 -39.15
N VAL A 101 -10.09 -0.61 -38.71
CA VAL A 101 -11.17 -0.84 -37.75
C VAL A 101 -12.23 -1.76 -38.33
N LYS A 102 -12.68 -2.79 -37.57
CA LYS A 102 -13.97 -3.43 -37.84
C LYS A 102 -14.66 -3.97 -36.59
N ARG A 103 -15.49 -3.12 -35.96
CA ARG A 103 -16.62 -3.58 -35.13
C ARG A 103 -17.51 -4.51 -35.93
N ARG A 104 -17.91 -5.68 -35.40
CA ARG A 104 -19.23 -6.26 -35.69
C ARG A 104 -19.73 -7.21 -34.59
N ARG A 105 -20.98 -6.98 -34.17
CA ARG A 105 -21.77 -7.85 -33.29
C ARG A 105 -22.37 -9.03 -34.09
N ARG A 106 -22.65 -10.18 -33.45
CA ARG A 106 -23.95 -10.91 -33.41
C ARG A 106 -23.79 -12.33 -32.78
N ILE A 107 -24.53 -12.69 -31.72
CA ILE A 107 -25.87 -13.35 -31.62
C ILE A 107 -25.88 -14.90 -31.78
N PHE A 108 -25.95 -15.59 -30.63
CA PHE A 108 -26.98 -16.56 -30.16
C PHE A 108 -27.53 -17.75 -31.02
N ARG A 109 -27.46 -18.97 -30.42
CA ARG A 109 -28.43 -20.13 -30.39
C ARG A 109 -28.05 -21.51 -31.00
N ARG A 110 -28.56 -22.53 -30.27
CA ARG A 110 -28.99 -23.93 -30.60
C ARG A 110 -28.05 -25.04 -30.10
N GLY A 111 -28.54 -26.20 -29.63
CA GLY A 111 -29.92 -26.73 -29.46
C GLY A 111 -30.04 -27.67 -28.24
N THR A 112 -31.20 -27.81 -27.58
CA THR A 112 -32.33 -28.76 -27.84
C THR A 112 -32.09 -30.23 -27.43
N SER A 113 -32.92 -30.71 -26.49
CA SER A 113 -32.94 -32.05 -25.86
C SER A 113 -33.49 -33.17 -26.77
N PRO A 114 -33.47 -34.43 -26.27
CA PRO A 114 -34.77 -35.07 -25.99
C PRO A 114 -34.85 -35.84 -24.65
N ILE A 115 -36.06 -36.34 -24.35
CA ILE A 115 -36.51 -37.04 -23.14
C ILE A 115 -36.51 -38.57 -23.39
N LEU A 116 -36.33 -39.39 -22.34
CA LEU A 116 -36.96 -40.72 -22.28
C LEU A 116 -37.24 -41.14 -20.83
N LEU A 117 -38.37 -41.83 -20.64
CA LEU A 117 -38.90 -42.32 -19.37
C LEU A 117 -38.30 -43.69 -18.99
N TYR A 118 -38.27 -43.97 -17.69
CA TYR A 118 -38.54 -45.29 -17.10
C TYR A 118 -39.25 -45.10 -15.76
#